data_AF-A0A5A9FGI1-F1
#
_entry.id   AF-A0A5A9FGI1-F1
#
_cell.length_a   1.000
_cell.length_b   1.000
_cell.length_c   1.000
_cell.angle_alpha   90.00
_cell.angle_beta   90.00
_cell.angle_gamma   90.00
#
_symmetry.space_group_name_H-M   'P 1'
#
loop_
_entity.id
_entity.type
_entity.pdbx_description
1 polymer ?
#
loop_
_entity_poly.entity_id
_entity_poly.type
_entity_poly.pdbx_seq_one_letter_code
_entity_poly.pdbx_strand_id
1 'polypeptide(L)'
;MTNAFSQIRHADGRAYYQGTPLSLAEAQIMLNDDILRGRVRVGAYLQVDGGRLVLVNGPALRRSVNRPVPPALSPRGDQRG
;
A
#
# COMPACT_ATOMS: atom_id res chain seq x y z
N MET A 1 5.52 28.27 2.31
CA MET A 1 4.89 27.93 1.02
C MET A 1 4.79 26.42 0.94
N THR A 2 3.62 25.87 0.63
CA THR A 2 3.43 24.42 0.49
C THR A 2 3.85 24.00 -0.92
N ASN A 3 4.79 23.06 -1.04
CA ASN A 3 5.17 22.54 -2.36
C ASN A 3 3.97 21.80 -2.98
N ALA A 4 3.66 22.16 -4.23
CA ALA A 4 2.63 21.50 -5.02
C ALA A 4 3.28 20.74 -6.18
N PHE A 5 2.74 19.55 -6.48
CA PHE A 5 3.28 18.62 -7.46
C PHE A 5 2.22 18.34 -8.52
N SER A 6 2.48 18.74 -9.77
CA SER A 6 1.61 18.44 -10.92
C SER A 6 1.89 17.08 -11.54
N GLN A 7 2.96 16.42 -11.13
CA GLN A 7 3.38 15.14 -11.65
C GLN A 7 3.97 14.27 -10.54
N ILE A 8 3.60 13.00 -10.54
CA ILE A 8 4.22 11.95 -9.75
C ILE A 8 4.65 10.84 -10.71
N ARG A 9 5.89 10.38 -10.60
CA ARG A 9 6.40 9.27 -11.42
C ARG A 9 6.73 8.08 -10.55
N HIS A 10 6.53 6.88 -11.05
CA HIS A 10 7.13 5.69 -10.46
C HIS A 10 8.66 5.77 -10.53
N ALA A 11 9.34 5.07 -9.63
CA ALA A 11 10.80 4.94 -9.65
C ALA A 11 11.35 4.35 -10.97
N ASP A 12 10.53 3.60 -11.72
CA ASP A 12 10.85 3.09 -13.06
C ASP A 12 10.66 4.12 -14.19
N GLY A 13 10.24 5.35 -13.83
CA GLY A 13 10.01 6.46 -14.74
C GLY A 13 8.59 6.54 -15.33
N ARG A 14 7.71 5.57 -15.09
CA ARG A 14 6.31 5.65 -15.58
C ARG A 14 5.53 6.75 -14.87
N ALA A 15 4.58 7.38 -15.53
CA ALA A 15 3.70 8.35 -14.89
C ALA A 15 2.74 7.61 -13.94
N TYR A 16 2.72 8.02 -12.67
CA TYR A 16 1.71 7.60 -11.71
C TYR A 16 0.55 8.60 -11.69
N TYR A 17 0.88 9.89 -11.70
CA TYR A 17 -0.08 10.98 -11.73
C TYR A 17 0.44 12.12 -12.61
N GLN A 18 -0.48 12.74 -13.36
CA GLN A 18 -0.22 13.98 -14.08
C GLN A 18 -1.53 14.76 -14.16
N GLY A 19 -1.54 16.00 -13.66
CA GLY A 19 -2.76 16.80 -13.63
C GLY A 19 -2.61 18.07 -12.80
N THR A 20 -3.72 18.47 -12.17
CA THR A 20 -3.77 19.64 -11.29
C THR A 20 -2.71 19.54 -10.19
N PRO A 21 -1.97 20.63 -9.89
CA PRO A 21 -1.01 20.61 -8.80
C PRO A 21 -1.69 20.20 -7.50
N LEU A 22 -1.13 19.20 -6.83
CA LEU A 22 -1.61 18.73 -5.55
C LEU A 22 -0.48 18.76 -4.51
N SER A 23 -0.85 19.04 -3.28
CA SER A 23 0.06 19.04 -2.14
C SER A 23 0.55 17.63 -1.83
N LEU A 24 1.62 17.53 -1.04
CA LEU A 24 2.09 16.23 -0.54
C LEU A 24 0.98 15.47 0.21
N ALA A 25 0.14 16.17 0.97
CA ALA A 25 -0.95 15.54 1.73
C ALA A 25 -2.01 14.94 0.80
N GLU A 26 -2.40 15.66 -0.25
CA GLU A 26 -3.34 15.15 -1.26
C GLU A 26 -2.75 13.96 -2.03
N ALA A 27 -1.46 14.01 -2.36
CA ALA A 27 -0.76 12.90 -2.99
C ALA A 27 -0.78 11.65 -2.10
N GLN A 28 -0.60 11.81 -0.79
CA GLN A 28 -0.65 10.72 0.19
C GLN A 28 -2.06 10.12 0.30
N ILE A 29 -3.11 10.95 0.29
CA ILE A 29 -4.49 10.47 0.28
C ILE A 29 -4.75 9.64 -0.98
N MET A 30 -4.38 10.15 -2.15
CA MET A 30 -4.53 9.44 -3.43
C MET A 30 -3.77 8.12 -3.44
N LEU A 31 -2.54 8.09 -2.92
CA LEU A 31 -1.75 6.86 -2.77
C LEU A 31 -2.49 5.82 -1.90
N ASN A 32 -3.00 6.24 -0.74
CA ASN A 32 -3.70 5.33 0.16
C ASN A 32 -4.95 4.73 -0.49
N ASP A 33 -5.74 5.55 -1.20
CA ASP A 33 -6.91 5.09 -1.94
C ASP A 33 -6.55 4.07 -3.02
N ASP A 34 -5.46 4.31 -3.78
CA ASP A 34 -5.01 3.40 -4.82
C ASP A 34 -4.37 2.12 -4.27
N ILE A 35 -3.77 2.16 -3.07
CA ILE A 35 -3.37 0.95 -2.33
C ILE A 35 -4.61 0.14 -1.92
N LEU A 36 -5.63 0.79 -1.36
CA LEU A 36 -6.88 0.13 -0.96
C LEU A 36 -7.62 -0.49 -2.16
N ARG A 37 -7.56 0.16 -3.32
CA ARG A 37 -8.12 -0.34 -4.58
C ARG A 37 -7.25 -1.38 -5.28
N GLY A 38 -6.07 -1.69 -4.73
CA GLY A 38 -5.12 -2.66 -5.31
C GLY A 38 -4.45 -2.19 -6.60
N ARG A 39 -4.52 -0.91 -6.93
CA ARG A 39 -3.83 -0.31 -8.10
C ARG A 39 -2.35 -0.06 -7.83
N VAL A 40 -2.03 0.25 -6.58
CA VAL A 40 -0.65 0.39 -6.09
C VAL A 40 -0.35 -0.70 -5.06
N ARG A 41 0.90 -1.16 -5.02
CA ARG A 41 1.33 -2.22 -4.10
C ARG A 41 1.29 -1.72 -2.65
N VAL A 42 0.81 -2.58 -1.75
CA VAL A 42 0.92 -2.36 -0.31
C VAL A 42 2.39 -2.15 0.08
N GLY A 43 2.66 -1.10 0.83
CA GLY A 43 4.02 -0.69 1.22
C GLY A 43 4.69 0.29 0.25
N ALA A 44 4.04 0.69 -0.85
CA ALA A 44 4.52 1.81 -1.65
C ALA A 44 4.48 3.12 -0.86
N TYR A 45 5.40 4.03 -1.17
CA TYR A 45 5.51 5.33 -0.51
C TYR A 45 5.94 6.42 -1.49
N LEU A 46 5.64 7.67 -1.13
CA LEU A 46 6.06 8.85 -1.90
C LEU A 46 7.39 9.38 -1.35
N GLN A 47 8.36 9.56 -2.24
CA GLN A 47 9.65 10.18 -1.97
C GLN A 47 9.69 11.56 -2.65
N VAL A 48 10.18 12.57 -1.92
CA VAL A 48 10.51 13.87 -2.52
C VAL A 48 11.96 13.82 -2.98
N ASP A 49 12.17 14.00 -4.29
CA ASP A 49 13.50 13.99 -4.91
C ASP A 49 13.67 15.24 -5.78
N GLY A 50 14.57 16.15 -5.40
CA GLY A 50 14.88 17.36 -6.18
C GLY A 50 13.66 18.23 -6.53
N GLY A 51 12.65 18.30 -5.65
CA GLY A 51 11.41 19.04 -5.90
C GLY A 51 10.38 18.29 -6.74
N ARG A 52 10.61 17.02 -7.05
CA ARG A 52 9.67 16.11 -7.70
C ARG A 52 9.17 15.09 -6.70
N LEU A 53 8.00 14.51 -7.00
CA LEU A 53 7.44 13.43 -6.21
C LEU A 53 7.57 12.12 -6.98
N VAL A 54 8.14 11.12 -6.31
CA VAL A 54 8.42 9.80 -6.87
C VAL A 54 7.68 8.75 -6.07
N LEU A 55 6.90 7.90 -6.74
CA LEU A 55 6.26 6.73 -6.15
C LEU A 55 7.26 5.57 -6.17
N VAL A 56 7.67 5.13 -4.99
CA VAL A 56 8.58 4.02 -4.79
C VAL A 56 7.80 2.82 -4.28
N ASN A 57 8.01 1.66 -4.90
CA ASN A 57 7.52 0.41 -4.32
C ASN A 57 8.39 0.07 -3.11
N GLY A 58 7.80 0.03 -1.92
CA GLY A 58 8.51 -0.43 -0.74
C GLY A 58 8.90 -1.90 -0.83
N PRO A 59 9.77 -2.36 0.08
CA PRO A 59 10.09 -3.77 0.18
C PRO A 59 8.79 -4.56 0.24
N ALA A 60 8.66 -5.60 -0.57
CA ALA A 60 7.48 -6.45 -0.57
C ALA A 60 7.25 -6.90 0.87
N LEU A 61 6.21 -6.37 1.53
CA LEU A 61 5.78 -6.88 2.82
C LEU A 61 5.40 -8.33 2.55
N ARG A 62 6.29 -9.25 2.90
CA ARG A 62 6.02 -10.67 2.76
C ARG A 62 4.70 -10.91 3.47
N ARG A 63 3.74 -11.44 2.73
CA ARG A 63 2.37 -11.73 3.17
C ARG A 63 2.43 -12.80 4.27
N SER A 64 2.87 -12.42 5.47
CA SER A 64 2.83 -13.27 6.65
C SER A 64 1.47 -13.10 7.29
N VAL A 65 0.47 -13.73 6.67
CA VAL A 65 -0.75 -14.13 7.38
C VAL A 65 -1.04 -15.58 7.02
N ASN A 66 -0.08 -16.46 7.30
CA ASN A 66 -0.44 -17.83 7.66
C ASN A 66 -1.06 -17.75 9.04
N ARG A 67 -2.37 -17.49 9.12
CA ARG A 67 -3.13 -17.78 10.33
C ARG A 67 -3.28 -19.30 10.37
N PRO A 68 -2.69 -20.03 11.33
CA PRO A 68 -3.09 -21.41 11.54
C PRO A 68 -4.55 -21.36 11.97
N VAL A 69 -5.43 -21.98 11.20
CA VAL A 69 -6.78 -22.30 11.68
C VAL A 69 -6.56 -23.32 12.79
N PRO A 70 -6.92 -23.05 14.06
CA PRO A 70 -6.83 -24.08 15.07
C PRO A 70 -7.76 -25.23 14.65
N PRO A 71 -7.30 -26.50 14.69
CA PRO A 71 -8.19 -27.62 14.42
C PRO A 71 -9.35 -27.55 15.40
N ALA A 72 -10.57 -27.65 14.87
CA ALA A 72 -11.78 -27.71 15.69
C ALA A 72 -11.60 -28.79 16.75
N LEU A 73 -11.76 -28.42 18.02
CA LEU A 73 -11.81 -29.37 19.13
C LEU A 73 -12.88 -30.41 18.80
N SER A 74 -12.47 -31.63 18.49
CA SER A 74 -13.39 -32.77 18.47
C SER A 74 -13.91 -32.96 19.89
N PRO A 75 -15.23 -32.99 20.14
CA PRO A 75 -15.74 -33.33 21.45
C PRO A 75 -15.37 -34.78 21.75
N ARG A 76 -14.46 -34.97 22.71
CA ARG A 76 -14.29 -36.25 23.39
C ARG A 76 -15.50 -36.46 24.29
N GLY A 77 -16.27 -37.50 24.01
CA GLY A 77 -17.25 -38.04 24.94
C GLY A 77 -18.39 -38.73 24.24
N ASP A 78 -18.27 -40.04 24.00
CA ASP A 78 -19.08 -40.99 24.76
C ASP A 78 -18.49 -42.41 24.60
N GLN A 79 -17.78 -42.86 25.63
CA GLN A 79 -17.58 -44.29 25.91
C GLN A 79 -18.48 -44.60 27.11
N ARG A 80 -19.65 -45.18 26.85
CA ARG A 80 -20.43 -46.04 27.74
C ARG A 80 -21.08 -47.06 26.80
N GLY A 81 -20.81 -48.36 26.91
CA GLY A 81 -20.88 -49.20 28.09
C GLY A 81 -21.92 -50.26 27.76
#